data_AF-A0A942QK33-F1
#
_entry.id   AF-A0A942QK33-F1
#
_cell.length_a   1.000
_cell.length_b   1.000
_cell.length_c   1.000
_cell.angle_alpha   90.00
_cell.angle_beta   90.00
_cell.angle_gamma   90.00
#
_symmetry.space_group_name_H-M   'P 1'
#
loop_
_entity.id
_entity.type
_entity.pdbx_description
1 polymer ?
#
loop_
_entity_poly.entity_id
_entity_poly.type
_entity_poly.pdbx_seq_one_letter_code
_entity_poly.pdbx_strand_id
1 'polypeptide(L)'
;MSFTMTQPISQSADNEPGRSIEQIKFAHPSERIAAEILEFYQIRWEYEPTVFPLEWDGNGNVVASFSPDFYLPDLDLYIELTTMSQKLVTKKNRKVRRVRELYPDINIKIFYQRDFRNLLMKYGITPEHIGGGEFIEAENGRG
;
A
#
# COMPACT_ATOMS: atom_id res chain seq x y z
N MET A 1 4.91 -36.99 41.90
CA MET A 1 4.47 -35.64 41.47
C MET A 1 5.66 -34.91 40.88
N SER A 2 5.76 -34.80 39.56
CA SER A 2 6.65 -33.83 38.89
C SER A 2 6.13 -33.65 37.47
N PHE A 3 5.48 -32.52 37.21
CA PHE A 3 5.09 -32.11 35.86
C PHE A 3 6.31 -31.48 35.20
N THR A 4 6.77 -32.04 34.08
CA THR A 4 7.72 -31.36 33.19
C THR A 4 6.98 -30.25 32.47
N MET A 5 7.29 -29.01 32.81
CA MET A 5 6.79 -27.81 32.15
C MET A 5 7.62 -27.63 30.87
N THR A 6 7.09 -28.14 29.75
CA THR A 6 7.65 -27.88 28.41
C THR A 6 7.53 -26.38 28.12
N GLN A 7 8.67 -25.72 27.91
CA GLN A 7 8.70 -24.32 27.48
C GLN A 7 8.03 -24.19 26.10
N PRO A 8 7.17 -23.19 25.85
CA PRO A 8 6.75 -22.88 24.50
C PRO A 8 7.94 -22.35 23.70
N ILE A 9 8.02 -22.86 22.47
CA ILE A 9 9.01 -22.57 21.45
C ILE A 9 9.14 -21.05 21.26
N SER A 10 10.39 -20.59 21.33
CA SER A 10 10.79 -19.20 21.10
C SER A 10 10.23 -18.69 19.79
N GLN A 11 9.54 -17.55 19.88
CA GLN A 11 9.27 -16.65 18.77
C GLN A 11 10.59 -16.41 18.03
N SER A 12 10.72 -16.97 16.84
CA SER A 12 11.73 -16.55 15.88
C SER A 12 11.38 -15.14 15.43
N ALA A 13 12.18 -14.21 15.91
CA ALA A 13 12.34 -12.87 15.38
C ALA A 13 12.54 -12.92 13.86
N ASP A 14 11.72 -12.17 13.13
CA ASP A 14 12.01 -11.49 11.85
C ASP A 14 10.71 -10.88 11.24
N ASN A 15 9.82 -10.35 12.07
CA ASN A 15 8.75 -9.45 11.62
C ASN A 15 8.76 -8.25 12.55
N GLU A 16 9.59 -7.25 12.24
CA GLU A 16 9.34 -5.89 12.74
C GLU A 16 8.01 -5.44 12.11
N PRO A 17 6.91 -5.33 12.87
CA PRO A 17 5.64 -4.97 12.30
C PRO A 17 5.76 -3.51 11.84
N GLY A 18 5.81 -3.31 10.53
CA GLY A 18 5.34 -2.07 9.93
C GLY A 18 4.03 -1.70 10.61
N ARG A 19 3.90 -0.44 11.05
CA ARG A 19 2.80 0.06 11.89
C ARG A 19 1.48 -0.66 11.56
N SER A 20 0.85 -1.27 12.57
CA SER A 20 -0.46 -1.90 12.33
C SER A 20 -1.43 -0.85 11.78
N ILE A 21 -2.29 -1.26 10.83
CA ILE A 21 -3.22 -0.36 10.13
C ILE A 21 -4.07 0.44 11.13
N GLU A 22 -4.35 -0.12 12.31
CA GLU A 22 -5.06 0.54 13.40
C GLU A 22 -4.34 1.80 13.94
N GLN A 23 -3.01 1.84 13.87
CA GLN A 23 -2.20 2.95 14.37
C GLN A 23 -2.02 4.07 13.33
N ILE A 24 -2.35 3.81 12.05
CA ILE A 24 -2.18 4.79 10.98
C ILE A 24 -3.42 5.69 10.89
N LYS A 25 -3.17 7.00 10.99
CA LYS A 25 -4.18 8.02 10.78
C LYS A 25 -4.28 8.38 9.30
N PHE A 26 -5.06 7.60 8.56
CA PHE A 26 -5.36 7.86 7.15
C PHE A 26 -6.08 9.20 6.96
N ALA A 27 -5.74 9.92 5.90
CA ALA A 27 -6.38 11.17 5.51
C ALA A 27 -7.78 10.94 4.94
N HIS A 28 -8.02 9.78 4.31
CA HIS A 28 -9.32 9.41 3.76
C HIS A 28 -9.68 7.93 3.99
N PRO A 29 -10.96 7.56 4.23
CA PRO A 29 -11.37 6.16 4.45
C PRO A 29 -10.98 5.19 3.32
N SER A 30 -10.85 5.67 2.08
CA SER A 30 -10.43 4.84 0.95
C SER A 30 -8.99 4.37 1.05
N GLU A 31 -8.11 5.13 1.70
CA GLU A 31 -6.71 4.75 1.92
C GLU A 31 -6.63 3.58 2.89
N ARG A 32 -7.40 3.62 3.99
CA ARG A 32 -7.52 2.48 4.91
C ARG A 32 -7.96 1.21 4.19
N ILE A 33 -9.01 1.30 3.37
CA ILE A 33 -9.50 0.14 2.60
C ILE A 33 -8.42 -0.39 1.65
N ALA A 34 -7.64 0.50 1.02
CA ALA A 34 -6.55 0.07 0.16
C ALA A 34 -5.41 -0.60 0.95
N ALA A 35 -5.05 -0.07 2.12
CA ALA A 35 -4.07 -0.67 3.01
C ALA A 35 -4.53 -2.07 3.48
N GLU A 36 -5.79 -2.23 3.88
CA GLU A 36 -6.37 -3.53 4.26
C GLU A 36 -6.32 -4.53 3.09
N ILE A 37 -6.57 -4.06 1.87
CA ILE A 37 -6.45 -4.89 0.67
C ILE A 37 -4.99 -5.31 0.44
N LEU A 38 -4.04 -4.38 0.52
CA LEU A 38 -2.61 -4.66 0.34
C LEU A 38 -2.11 -5.67 1.39
N GLU A 39 -2.50 -5.48 2.65
CA GLU A 39 -2.21 -6.39 3.76
C GLU A 39 -2.80 -7.78 3.53
N PHE A 40 -4.07 -7.85 3.12
CA PHE A 40 -4.74 -9.12 2.79
C PHE A 40 -4.02 -9.90 1.70
N TYR A 41 -3.50 -9.20 0.69
CA TYR A 41 -2.69 -9.80 -0.38
C TYR A 41 -1.19 -9.90 -0.02
N GLN A 42 -0.79 -9.58 1.21
CA GLN A 42 0.59 -9.61 1.71
C GLN A 42 1.58 -8.82 0.85
N ILE A 43 1.11 -7.74 0.21
CA ILE A 43 1.95 -6.85 -0.58
C ILE A 43 2.63 -5.90 0.39
N ARG A 44 3.95 -5.75 0.36
CA ARG A 44 4.63 -4.75 1.21
C ARG A 44 4.27 -3.34 0.76
N TRP A 45 3.91 -2.48 1.71
CA TRP A 45 3.49 -1.11 1.43
C TRP A 45 3.94 -0.14 2.53
N GLU A 46 4.09 1.12 2.13
CA GLU A 46 4.37 2.25 3.02
C GLU A 46 3.36 3.36 2.74
N TYR A 47 2.85 4.02 3.80
CA TYR A 47 1.87 5.13 3.68
C TYR A 47 2.57 6.49 3.68
N GLU A 48 2.33 7.28 2.64
CA GLU A 48 2.94 8.59 2.38
C GLU A 48 4.46 8.70 2.73
N PRO A 49 5.32 7.76 2.28
CA PRO A 49 6.71 7.74 2.73
C PRO A 49 7.57 8.85 2.12
N THR A 50 7.10 9.48 1.03
CA THR A 50 7.88 10.44 0.25
C THR A 50 7.05 11.64 -0.14
N VAL A 51 7.64 12.82 0.02
CA VAL A 51 7.08 14.09 -0.45
C VAL A 51 7.95 14.61 -1.58
N PHE A 52 7.35 14.81 -2.76
CA PHE A 52 8.01 15.35 -3.95
C PHE A 52 7.75 16.86 -4.07
N PRO A 53 8.76 17.72 -3.93
CA PRO A 53 8.65 19.12 -4.32
C PRO A 53 8.37 19.25 -5.83
N LEU A 54 7.41 20.09 -6.20
CA LEU A 54 6.97 20.27 -7.60
C LEU A 54 7.20 21.70 -8.13
N GLU A 55 7.13 22.69 -7.25
CA GLU A 55 7.27 24.11 -7.57
C GLU A 55 8.04 24.81 -6.46
N TRP A 56 8.88 25.78 -6.85
CA TRP A 56 9.70 26.60 -5.95
C TRP A 56 9.50 28.09 -6.27
N ASP A 57 9.61 28.94 -5.26
CA ASP A 57 9.66 30.40 -5.46
C ASP A 57 11.04 30.88 -5.92
N GLY A 58 11.18 32.18 -6.19
CA GLY A 58 12.46 32.78 -6.61
C GLY A 58 13.57 32.73 -5.55
N ASN A 59 13.24 32.38 -4.31
CA ASN A 59 14.20 32.20 -3.21
C ASN A 59 14.55 30.72 -2.98
N GLY A 60 13.98 29.79 -3.78
CA GLY A 60 14.21 28.35 -3.66
C GLY A 60 13.34 27.67 -2.60
N ASN A 61 12.31 28.33 -2.05
CA ASN A 61 11.38 27.69 -1.12
C ASN A 61 10.34 26.87 -1.88
N VAL A 62 10.02 25.67 -1.40
CA VAL A 62 8.97 24.82 -1.99
C VAL A 62 7.60 25.46 -1.78
N VAL A 63 6.89 25.76 -2.87
CA VAL A 63 5.53 26.34 -2.83
C VAL A 63 4.45 25.32 -3.18
N ALA A 64 4.82 24.22 -3.83
CA ALA A 64 3.93 23.09 -4.06
C ALA A 64 4.68 21.77 -3.96
N SER A 65 4.06 20.80 -3.31
CA SER A 65 4.53 19.42 -3.23
C SER A 65 3.44 18.42 -3.59
N PHE A 66 3.85 17.18 -3.74
CA PHE A 66 2.99 16.03 -3.97
C PHE A 66 3.48 14.83 -3.17
N SER A 67 2.60 14.24 -2.38
CA SER A 67 2.87 13.04 -1.61
C SER A 67 1.92 11.96 -2.13
N PRO A 68 2.44 10.89 -2.78
CA PRO A 68 1.62 9.76 -3.17
C PRO A 68 1.07 9.06 -1.92
N ASP A 69 -0.16 8.57 -2.00
CA ASP A 69 -0.82 7.88 -0.87
C ASP A 69 -0.03 6.64 -0.40
N PHE A 70 0.53 5.85 -1.34
CA PHE A 70 1.28 4.63 -1.01
C PHE A 70 2.54 4.45 -1.86
N TYR A 71 3.50 3.70 -1.32
CA TYR A 71 4.64 3.13 -2.06
C TYR A 71 4.67 1.62 -1.87
N LEU A 72 4.95 0.88 -2.94
CA LEU A 72 5.12 -0.58 -2.92
C LEU A 72 6.59 -0.92 -3.22
N PRO A 73 7.42 -1.20 -2.20
CA PRO A 73 8.87 -1.38 -2.38
C PRO A 73 9.24 -2.52 -3.33
N ASP A 74 8.49 -3.62 -3.31
CA ASP A 74 8.75 -4.79 -4.16
C ASP A 74 8.55 -4.53 -5.65
N LEU A 75 7.73 -3.53 -5.98
CA LEU A 75 7.39 -3.16 -7.35
C LEU A 75 8.05 -1.84 -7.77
N ASP A 76 8.78 -1.18 -6.86
CA ASP A 76 9.27 0.19 -7.01
C ASP A 76 8.17 1.09 -7.59
N LEU A 77 7.01 1.15 -6.92
CA LEU A 77 5.81 1.79 -7.46
C LEU A 77 5.11 2.66 -6.43
N TYR A 78 4.93 3.93 -6.76
CA TYR A 78 4.05 4.85 -6.04
C TYR A 78 2.61 4.78 -6.56
N ILE A 79 1.66 4.81 -5.64
CA ILE A 79 0.23 4.77 -5.89
C ILE A 79 -0.42 6.01 -5.34
N GLU A 80 -1.23 6.64 -6.18
CA GLU A 80 -2.15 7.71 -5.80
C GLU A 80 -3.59 7.22 -5.97
N LEU A 81 -4.36 7.17 -4.89
CA LEU A 81 -5.78 6.87 -4.93
C LEU A 81 -6.60 8.09 -5.34
N THR A 82 -7.64 7.86 -6.11
CA THR A 82 -8.66 8.86 -6.43
C THR A 82 -10.06 8.31 -6.19
N THR A 83 -10.82 8.98 -5.34
CA THR A 83 -12.25 8.71 -5.09
C THR A 83 -13.16 9.74 -5.76
N MET A 84 -12.59 10.84 -6.28
CA MET A 84 -13.35 12.04 -6.61
C MET A 84 -13.79 12.14 -8.08
N SER A 85 -14.79 12.98 -8.32
CA SER A 85 -15.32 13.33 -9.63
C SER A 85 -14.24 13.89 -10.58
N GLN A 86 -14.46 13.74 -11.88
CA GLN A 86 -13.52 14.08 -12.97
C GLN A 86 -12.81 15.44 -12.84
N LYS A 87 -13.42 16.45 -12.19
CA LYS A 87 -12.83 17.78 -12.01
C LYS A 87 -11.66 17.83 -11.02
N LEU A 88 -11.64 17.02 -9.95
CA LEU A 88 -10.52 16.97 -9.00
C LEU A 88 -9.35 16.12 -9.53
N VAL A 89 -9.66 15.12 -10.35
CA VAL A 89 -8.68 14.32 -11.08
C VAL A 89 -7.78 15.20 -11.95
N THR A 90 -8.29 16.30 -12.52
CA THR A 90 -7.47 17.24 -13.31
C THR A 90 -6.32 17.86 -12.51
N LYS A 91 -6.56 18.28 -11.26
CA LYS A 91 -5.51 18.86 -10.40
C LYS A 91 -4.50 17.81 -9.96
N LYS A 92 -4.95 16.61 -9.52
CA LYS A 92 -4.06 15.48 -9.20
C LYS A 92 -3.23 15.06 -10.42
N ASN A 93 -3.86 14.93 -11.59
CA ASN A 93 -3.17 14.60 -12.85
C ASN A 93 -2.11 15.62 -13.23
N ARG A 94 -2.34 16.92 -13.01
CA ARG A 94 -1.32 17.95 -13.26
C ARG A 94 -0.12 17.76 -12.34
N LYS A 95 -0.33 17.48 -11.05
CA LYS A 95 0.76 17.18 -10.10
C LYS A 95 1.51 15.91 -10.51
N VAL A 96 0.82 14.83 -10.86
CA VAL A 96 1.47 13.58 -11.29
C VAL A 96 2.23 13.74 -12.61
N ARG A 97 1.71 14.52 -13.57
CA ARG A 97 2.49 14.88 -14.77
C ARG A 97 3.75 15.63 -14.39
N ARG A 98 3.65 16.58 -13.46
CA ARG A 98 4.80 17.33 -12.96
C ARG A 98 5.83 16.45 -12.25
N VAL A 99 5.38 15.46 -11.46
CA VAL A 99 6.27 14.44 -10.88
C VAL A 99 7.03 13.72 -11.99
N ARG A 100 6.35 13.23 -13.03
CA ARG A 100 7.01 12.52 -14.15
C ARG A 100 7.97 13.40 -14.94
N GLU A 101 7.72 14.70 -15.03
CA GLU A 101 8.63 15.65 -15.68
C GLU A 101 9.89 15.90 -14.85
N LEU A 102 9.76 16.06 -13.53
CA LEU A 102 10.85 16.39 -12.62
C LEU A 102 11.63 15.17 -12.12
N TYR A 103 10.96 14.03 -12.02
CA TYR A 103 11.45 12.76 -11.49
C TYR A 103 11.10 11.63 -12.47
N PRO A 104 11.78 11.56 -13.62
CA PRO A 104 11.44 10.63 -14.69
C PRO A 104 11.62 9.15 -14.30
N ASP A 105 12.50 8.88 -13.33
CA ASP A 105 12.79 7.52 -12.85
C ASP A 105 11.73 7.01 -11.86
N ILE A 106 10.80 7.87 -11.41
CA ILE A 106 9.77 7.50 -10.44
C ILE A 106 8.58 6.85 -11.14
N ASN A 107 8.32 5.59 -10.83
CA ASN A 107 7.12 4.90 -11.26
C ASN A 107 5.94 5.31 -10.38
N ILE A 108 4.98 6.02 -10.97
CA ILE A 108 3.76 6.43 -10.28
C ILE A 108 2.50 6.11 -11.10
N LYS A 109 1.48 5.56 -10.43
CA LYS A 109 0.17 5.27 -11.03
C LYS A 109 -0.97 5.84 -10.19
N ILE A 110 -2.01 6.32 -10.88
CA ILE A 110 -3.25 6.79 -10.25
C ILE A 110 -4.29 5.69 -10.36
N PHE A 111 -4.93 5.33 -9.25
CA PHE A 111 -5.98 4.31 -9.21
C PHE A 111 -7.28 4.86 -8.66
N TYR A 112 -8.37 4.58 -9.36
CA TYR A 112 -9.68 4.67 -8.73
C TYR A 112 -9.80 3.54 -7.71
N GLN A 113 -10.35 3.83 -6.53
CA GLN A 113 -10.52 2.81 -5.47
C GLN A 113 -11.22 1.54 -5.99
N ARG A 114 -12.22 1.69 -6.87
CA ARG A 114 -12.95 0.57 -7.48
C ARG A 114 -12.08 -0.28 -8.39
N ASP A 115 -11.17 0.35 -9.12
CA ASP A 115 -10.29 -0.30 -10.07
C ASP A 115 -9.07 -0.91 -9.38
N PHE A 116 -8.70 -0.38 -8.21
CA PHE A 116 -7.57 -0.87 -7.41
C PHE A 116 -7.71 -2.36 -7.07
N ARG A 117 -8.89 -2.79 -6.64
CA ARG A 117 -9.17 -4.21 -6.36
C ARG A 117 -9.04 -5.09 -7.61
N ASN A 118 -9.60 -4.66 -8.73
CA ASN A 118 -9.56 -5.40 -9.99
C ASN A 118 -8.14 -5.51 -10.55
N LEU A 119 -7.33 -4.48 -10.29
CA LEU A 119 -5.95 -4.42 -10.73
C LEU A 119 -5.09 -5.49 -10.05
N LEU A 120 -5.21 -5.65 -8.74
CA LEU A 120 -4.44 -6.66 -7.99
C LEU A 120 -4.73 -8.06 -8.52
N MET A 121 -6.01 -8.38 -8.77
CA MET A 121 -6.40 -9.63 -9.40
C MET A 121 -5.82 -9.80 -10.81
N LYS A 122 -5.76 -8.73 -11.62
CA LYS A 122 -5.24 -8.77 -13.00
C LYS A 122 -3.73 -8.99 -13.07
N TYR A 123 -2.95 -8.52 -12.09
CA TYR A 123 -1.50 -8.73 -12.06
C TYR A 123 -1.10 -10.10 -11.49
N GLY A 124 -2.04 -11.05 -11.40
CA GLY A 124 -1.75 -12.41 -10.95
C GLY A 124 -1.52 -12.51 -9.45
N ILE A 125 -1.87 -11.47 -8.69
CA ILE A 125 -1.87 -11.51 -7.23
C ILE A 125 -3.15 -12.25 -6.82
N THR A 126 -3.12 -13.57 -6.99
CA THR A 126 -4.09 -14.52 -6.47
C THR A 126 -3.48 -15.19 -5.23
N PRO A 127 -4.31 -15.63 -4.26
CA PRO A 127 -3.82 -16.30 -3.05
C PRO A 127 -2.93 -17.53 -3.32
N GLU A 128 -2.99 -18.07 -4.54
CA GLU A 128 -2.34 -19.32 -4.96
C GLU A 128 -0.87 -19.15 -5.36
N HIS A 129 -0.41 -17.92 -5.69
CA HIS A 129 0.96 -17.70 -6.20
C HIS A 129 2.01 -17.40 -5.12
N ILE A 130 1.66 -17.44 -3.84
CA ILE A 130 2.54 -17.03 -2.76
C ILE A 130 2.84 -18.26 -1.89
N GLY A 131 4.05 -18.80 -2.05
CA GLY A 131 4.57 -19.90 -1.24
C GLY A 131 4.73 -19.48 0.22
N GLY A 132 3.74 -19.84 1.03
CA GLY A 132 3.74 -19.79 2.49
C GLY A 132 2.57 -20.63 2.98
N GLY A 133 2.87 -21.75 3.64
CA GLY A 133 1.95 -22.86 3.84
C GLY A 133 0.76 -22.58 4.76
N GLU A 134 -0.20 -23.49 4.65
CA GLU A 134 -1.32 -23.75 5.57
C GLU A 134 -2.33 -22.61 5.75
N PHE A 135 -3.30 -22.55 4.83
CA PHE A 135 -4.68 -22.35 5.26
C PHE A 135 -5.46 -23.65 5.03
N ILE A 136 -5.86 -24.21 6.17
CA ILE A 136 -6.53 -25.48 6.37
C ILE A 136 -7.82 -25.54 5.53
N GLU A 137 -7.99 -26.66 4.82
CA GLU A 137 -9.30 -27.11 4.36
C GLU A 137 -10.25 -27.23 5.57
N ALA A 138 -11.16 -26.30 5.71
CA ALA A 138 -12.29 -26.45 6.61
C ALA A 138 -13.53 -25.84 5.98
N GLU A 139 -14.00 -26.40 4.85
CA GLU A 139 -15.43 -26.53 4.54
C GLU A 139 -15.66 -27.68 3.56
N ASN A 140 -15.63 -28.91 4.09
CA ASN A 140 -16.45 -30.00 3.57
C ASN A 140 -17.03 -30.77 4.75
N GLY A 141 -18.32 -30.58 5.01
CA GLY A 141 -19.01 -31.44 5.97
C GLY A 141 -20.35 -30.94 6.50
N ARG A 142 -21.35 -30.75 5.61
CA ARG A 142 -22.73 -31.22 5.82
C ARG A 142 -23.44 -31.40 4.47
N GLY A 143 -23.21 -32.57 3.87
CA GLY A 143 -24.11 -33.27 2.95
C GLY A 143 -24.34 -34.65 3.51
#